data_AF-A0AAE4FML7-F1
#
_entry.id   AF-A0AAE4FML7-F1
#
_cell.length_a   1.000
_cell.length_b   1.000
_cell.length_c   1.000
_cell.angle_alpha   90.00
_cell.angle_beta   90.00
_cell.angle_gamma   90.00
#
_symmetry.space_group_name_H-M   'P 1'
#
loop_
_entity.id
_entity.type
_entity.pdbx_description
1 polymer ?
#
loop_
_entity_poly.entity_id
_entity_poly.type
_entity_poly.pdbx_seq_one_letter_code
_entity_poly.pdbx_strand_id
1 'polypeptide(L)'
;MKNKNYFILGILLTVLSIILIFLGLKFNIIISISALICLFIGIAILMHWSAISYVWVCDECGEKFNISLKQNILGINGGVNYKNLYCPKCHKKTMCKGILKR
;
A
#
# COMPACT_ATOMS: atom_id res chain seq x y z
N MET A 1 -1.77 -9.04 -13.68
CA MET A 1 -1.78 -8.03 -12.59
C MET A 1 -1.99 -6.67 -13.23
N LYS A 2 -3.19 -6.10 -13.09
CA LYS A 2 -3.40 -4.70 -13.45
C LYS A 2 -2.41 -3.83 -12.67
N ASN A 3 -1.91 -2.75 -13.28
CA ASN A 3 -1.05 -1.77 -12.59
C ASN A 3 0.33 -2.28 -12.13
N LYS A 4 0.86 -3.35 -12.74
CA LYS A 4 2.20 -3.91 -12.44
C LYS A 4 3.32 -2.85 -12.49
N ASN A 5 3.21 -1.88 -13.38
CA ASN A 5 4.21 -0.81 -13.53
C ASN A 5 4.33 0.05 -12.27
N TYR A 6 3.21 0.36 -11.59
CA TYR A 6 3.24 1.11 -10.33
C TYR A 6 3.93 0.32 -9.21
N PHE A 7 3.71 -1.00 -9.16
CA PHE A 7 4.37 -1.86 -8.20
C PHE A 7 5.90 -1.88 -8.39
N ILE A 8 6.34 -2.11 -9.64
CA ILE A 8 7.77 -2.12 -9.98
C ILE A 8 8.41 -0.76 -9.71
N LEU A 9 7.77 0.32 -10.18
CA LEU A 9 8.25 1.69 -9.97
C LEU A 9 8.37 2.02 -8.48
N GLY A 10 7.34 1.69 -7.69
CA GLY A 10 7.33 1.89 -6.24
C GLY A 10 8.47 1.14 -5.55
N ILE A 11 8.68 -0.15 -5.87
CA ILE A 11 9.78 -0.94 -5.31
C ILE A 11 11.13 -0.33 -5.67
N LEU A 12 11.39 -0.08 -6.95
CA LEU A 12 12.66 0.48 -7.40
C LEU A 12 12.96 1.82 -6.73
N LEU A 13 11.96 2.70 -6.64
CA LEU A 13 12.11 4.00 -6.00
C LEU A 13 12.40 3.87 -4.50
N THR A 14 11.68 2.99 -3.78
CA THR A 14 11.92 2.78 -2.34
C THR A 14 13.31 2.21 -2.06
N VAL A 15 13.73 1.18 -2.79
CA VAL A 15 15.05 0.56 -2.63
C VAL A 15 16.17 1.55 -2.92
N LEU A 16 16.08 2.27 -4.05
CA LEU A 16 17.09 3.28 -4.43
C LEU A 16 17.16 4.41 -3.39
N SER A 17 16.00 4.86 -2.88
CA SER A 17 15.94 5.90 -1.86
C SER A 17 16.62 5.47 -0.55
N ILE A 18 16.41 4.24 -0.10
CA ILE A 18 17.06 3.71 1.11
C ILE A 18 18.58 3.69 0.94
N ILE A 19 19.09 3.23 -0.21
CA ILE A 19 20.53 3.22 -0.50
C ILE A 19 21.09 4.65 -0.47
N LEU A 20 20.41 5.60 -1.11
CA LEU A 20 20.83 7.00 -1.17
C LEU A 20 20.76 7.71 0.19
N ILE A 21 19.85 7.32 1.09
CA ILE A 21 19.83 7.82 2.47
C ILE A 21 21.14 7.47 3.17
N PHE A 22 21.57 6.21 3.15
CA PHE A 22 22.81 5.79 3.81
C PHE A 22 24.06 6.42 3.20
N LEU A 23 24.11 6.53 1.87
CA LEU A 23 25.20 7.23 1.18
C LEU A 23 25.19 8.73 1.52
N GLY A 24 24.01 9.36 1.52
CA GLY A 24 23.84 10.78 1.85
C GLY A 24 24.28 11.11 3.26
N LEU A 25 23.95 10.29 4.25
CA LEU A 25 24.40 10.48 5.63
C LEU A 25 25.94 10.51 5.76
N LYS A 26 26.66 9.79 4.90
CA LYS A 26 28.14 9.78 4.87
C LYS A 26 28.74 10.95 4.10
N PHE A 27 28.17 11.31 2.94
CA PHE A 27 28.79 12.23 1.99
C PHE A 27 28.13 13.62 1.93
N ASN A 28 26.80 13.69 1.97
CA ASN A 28 26.06 14.95 1.84
C ASN A 28 24.63 14.81 2.39
N ILE A 29 24.34 15.55 3.47
CA ILE A 29 23.04 15.53 4.14
C ILE A 29 21.88 15.94 3.23
N ILE A 30 22.10 16.81 2.23
CA ILE A 30 21.06 17.23 1.27
C ILE A 30 20.60 16.03 0.43
N ILE A 31 21.52 15.13 0.04
CA ILE A 31 21.18 13.88 -0.67
C ILE A 31 20.33 12.98 0.24
N SER A 32 20.64 12.93 1.54
CA SER A 32 19.85 12.14 2.49
C SER A 32 18.43 12.69 2.64
N ILE A 33 18.26 14.02 2.70
CA ILE A 33 16.95 14.66 2.81
C ILE A 33 16.13 14.45 1.55
N SER A 34 16.72 14.64 0.36
CA SER A 34 16.01 14.42 -0.91
C SER A 34 15.62 12.95 -1.08
N ALA A 35 16.51 12.02 -0.73
CA ALA A 35 16.22 10.58 -0.75
C ALA A 35 15.10 10.19 0.23
N LEU A 36 15.01 10.84 1.39
CA LEU A 36 13.90 10.64 2.34
C LEU A 36 12.55 11.05 1.73
N ILE A 37 12.50 12.16 1.00
CA ILE A 37 11.28 12.58 0.28
C ILE A 37 10.90 11.55 -0.79
N CYS A 38 11.88 11.10 -1.59
CA CYS A 38 11.67 10.05 -2.60
C CYS A 38 11.18 8.74 -1.99
N LEU A 39 11.64 8.38 -0.79
CA LEU A 39 11.16 7.21 -0.05
C LEU A 39 9.66 7.30 0.25
N PHE A 40 9.20 8.43 0.77
CA PHE A 40 7.77 8.64 1.04
C PHE A 40 6.92 8.58 -0.23
N ILE A 41 7.42 9.12 -1.34
CA ILE A 41 6.75 9.03 -2.64
C ILE A 41 6.65 7.56 -3.10
N GLY A 42 7.76 6.80 -2.99
CA GLY A 42 7.76 5.37 -3.32
C GLY A 42 6.75 4.57 -2.49
N ILE A 43 6.70 4.81 -1.18
CA ILE A 43 5.72 4.18 -0.29
C ILE A 43 4.29 4.58 -0.69
N ALA A 44 4.04 5.85 -1.01
CA ALA A 44 2.72 6.31 -1.45
C ALA A 44 2.26 5.62 -2.75
N ILE A 45 3.16 5.45 -3.72
CA ILE A 45 2.89 4.71 -4.96
C ILE A 45 2.53 3.25 -4.64
N LEU A 46 3.24 2.59 -3.72
CA LEU A 46 2.94 1.22 -3.30
C LEU A 46 1.59 1.12 -2.59
N MET A 47 1.25 2.07 -1.72
CA MET A 47 -0.05 2.11 -1.04
C MET A 47 -1.20 2.33 -2.01
N HIS A 48 -0.99 3.19 -3.02
CA HIS A 48 -1.96 3.39 -4.10
C HIS A 48 -2.15 2.13 -4.94
N TRP A 49 -1.05 1.51 -5.39
CA TRP A 49 -1.10 0.24 -6.11
C TRP A 49 -1.84 -0.84 -5.31
N SER A 50 -1.56 -0.96 -4.01
CA SER A 50 -2.22 -1.89 -3.10
C SER A 50 -3.73 -1.63 -3.02
N ALA A 51 -4.17 -0.36 -2.89
CA ALA A 51 -5.59 -0.03 -2.79
C ALA A 51 -6.37 -0.37 -4.07
N ILE A 52 -5.78 -0.15 -5.25
CA ILE A 52 -6.48 -0.34 -6.53
C ILE A 52 -6.43 -1.78 -7.05
N SER A 53 -5.47 -2.60 -6.60
CA SER A 53 -5.22 -3.94 -7.15
C SER A 53 -6.16 -5.02 -6.62
N TYR A 54 -6.82 -4.79 -5.49
CA TYR A 54 -7.67 -5.79 -4.83
C TYR A 54 -9.14 -5.36 -4.80
N VAL A 55 -10.03 -6.34 -4.89
CA VAL A 55 -11.42 -6.25 -4.42
C VAL A 55 -11.48 -6.98 -3.09
N TRP A 56 -12.15 -6.39 -2.11
CA TRP A 56 -12.27 -6.95 -0.77
C TRP A 56 -13.59 -7.68 -0.61
N VAL A 57 -13.55 -8.87 -0.02
CA VAL A 57 -14.72 -9.70 0.26
C VAL A 57 -14.90 -9.78 1.77
N CYS A 58 -16.08 -9.41 2.28
CA CYS A 58 -16.41 -9.53 3.69
C CYS A 58 -16.63 -11.00 4.07
N ASP A 59 -15.98 -11.46 5.15
CA ASP A 59 -16.10 -12.83 5.63
C ASP A 59 -17.49 -13.14 6.21
N GLU A 60 -18.19 -12.13 6.73
CA GLU A 60 -19.51 -12.32 7.34
C GLU A 60 -20.65 -12.38 6.32
N CYS A 61 -20.68 -11.46 5.34
CA CYS A 61 -21.81 -11.31 4.42
C CYS A 61 -21.48 -11.55 2.94
N GLY A 62 -20.21 -11.81 2.61
CA GLY A 62 -19.75 -12.06 1.24
C GLY A 62 -19.73 -10.83 0.32
N GLU A 63 -20.05 -9.63 0.83
CA GLU A 63 -20.09 -8.40 0.03
C GLU A 63 -18.73 -8.09 -0.58
N LYS A 64 -18.73 -7.72 -1.87
CA LYS A 64 -17.52 -7.37 -2.63
C LYS A 64 -17.43 -5.86 -2.80
N PHE A 65 -16.37 -5.24 -2.29
CA PHE A 65 -16.23 -3.79 -2.35
C PHE A 65 -14.79 -3.34 -2.61
N ASN A 66 -14.65 -2.11 -3.12
CA ASN A 66 -13.37 -1.43 -3.23
C ASN A 66 -13.13 -0.59 -1.98
N ILE A 67 -11.86 -0.39 -1.64
CA ILE A 67 -11.49 0.51 -0.55
C ILE A 67 -10.79 1.74 -1.08
N SER A 68 -10.95 2.85 -0.35
CA SER A 68 -10.15 4.06 -0.56
C SER A 68 -8.69 3.86 -0.11
N LEU A 69 -7.79 4.73 -0.58
CA LEU A 69 -6.40 4.76 -0.11
C LEU A 69 -6.32 4.93 1.41
N LYS A 70 -7.17 5.79 1.98
CA LYS A 70 -7.24 6.02 3.43
C LYS A 70 -7.59 4.74 4.19
N GLN A 71 -8.59 3.99 3.73
CA GLN A 71 -8.95 2.69 4.32
C GLN A 71 -7.84 1.65 4.14
N ASN A 72 -7.11 1.68 3.02
CA ASN A 72 -5.99 0.76 2.81
C ASN A 72 -4.85 1.00 3.81
N ILE A 73 -4.53 2.28 4.06
CA ILE A 73 -3.45 2.68 4.98
C ILE A 73 -3.84 2.44 6.44
N LEU A 74 -5.06 2.84 6.84
CA LEU A 74 -5.52 2.78 8.24
C LEU A 74 -6.14 1.43 8.62
N GLY A 75 -6.39 0.55 7.65
CA GLY A 75 -6.94 -0.78 7.90
C GLY A 75 -5.92 -1.68 8.61
N ILE A 76 -6.32 -2.26 9.73
CA ILE A 76 -5.49 -3.21 10.50
C ILE A 76 -5.27 -4.45 9.62
N ASN A 77 -4.00 -4.79 9.38
CA ASN A 77 -3.64 -6.01 8.65
C ASN A 77 -3.89 -7.23 9.55
N GLY A 78 -4.52 -8.26 9.00
CA GLY A 78 -4.85 -9.50 9.71
C GLY A 78 -4.34 -10.76 9.02
N GLY A 79 -3.34 -10.63 8.14
CA GLY A 79 -2.74 -11.74 7.39
C GLY A 79 -2.41 -11.38 5.94
N VAL A 80 -2.07 -12.39 5.14
CA VAL A 80 -1.78 -12.23 3.71
C VAL A 80 -3.05 -11.83 2.98
N ASN A 81 -3.07 -10.61 2.43
CA ASN A 81 -4.24 -10.03 1.77
C ASN A 81 -5.50 -10.07 2.65
N TYR A 82 -5.33 -9.82 3.95
CA TYR A 82 -6.43 -9.80 4.92
C TYR A 82 -6.37 -8.51 5.74
N LYS A 83 -7.50 -7.82 5.85
CA LYS A 83 -7.61 -6.57 6.62
C LYS A 83 -8.93 -6.49 7.36
N ASN A 84 -8.91 -5.86 8.53
CA ASN A 84 -10.11 -5.45 9.23
C ASN A 84 -10.64 -4.15 8.61
N LEU A 85 -11.74 -4.24 7.86
CA LEU A 85 -12.30 -3.17 7.04
C LEU A 85 -13.76 -2.92 7.40
N TYR A 86 -14.21 -1.67 7.23
CA TYR A 86 -15.62 -1.35 7.35
C TYR A 86 -16.38 -1.94 6.16
N CYS A 87 -17.26 -2.90 6.42
CA CYS A 87 -18.10 -3.49 5.39
C CYS A 87 -19.30 -2.56 5.11
N PRO A 88 -19.54 -2.17 3.84
CA PRO A 88 -20.65 -1.28 3.49
C PRO A 88 -22.03 -1.92 3.68
N LYS A 89 -22.10 -3.27 3.74
CA LYS A 89 -23.35 -4.02 3.94
C LYS A 89 -23.60 -4.41 5.40
N CYS A 90 -22.57 -4.81 6.15
CA CYS A 90 -22.71 -5.11 7.59
C CYS A 90 -22.74 -3.85 8.47
N HIS A 91 -22.34 -2.70 7.93
CA HIS A 91 -22.22 -1.42 8.64
C HIS A 91 -21.29 -1.44 9.88
N LYS A 92 -20.33 -2.37 9.91
CA LYS A 92 -19.34 -2.51 10.98
C LYS A 92 -17.99 -2.94 10.42
N LYS A 93 -16.94 -2.84 11.24
CA LYS A 93 -15.61 -3.38 10.90
C LYS A 93 -15.62 -4.90 11.03
N THR A 94 -15.16 -5.58 9.99
CA THR A 94 -15.07 -7.04 9.91
C THR A 94 -13.78 -7.43 9.23
N MET A 95 -13.34 -8.68 9.40
CA MET A 95 -12.27 -9.23 8.60
C MET A 95 -12.73 -9.41 7.14
N CYS A 96 -11.85 -9.04 6.22
CA CYS A 96 -12.12 -9.07 4.79
C CYS A 96 -10.90 -9.59 4.04
N LYS A 97 -11.14 -10.47 3.06
CA LYS A 97 -10.12 -11.04 2.19
C LYS A 97 -9.99 -10.25 0.89
N GLY A 98 -8.77 -9.83 0.56
CA GLY A 98 -8.41 -9.21 -0.69
C GLY A 98 -8.23 -10.25 -1.80
N ILE A 99 -8.98 -10.09 -2.89
CA ILE A 99 -8.84 -10.88 -4.12
C ILE A 99 -8.27 -9.98 -5.21
N LEU A 100 -7.19 -10.43 -5.84
CA LEU A 100 -6.54 -9.68 -6.91
C LEU A 100 -7.51 -9.47 -8.09
N LYS A 101 -7.63 -8.24 -8.57
CA LYS A 101 -8.38 -7.92 -9.80
C LYS A 101 -7.64 -8.53 -10.99
N ARG A 102 -8.37 -9.34 -11.77
CA ARG A 102 -7.87 -9.85 -13.06
C ARG A 102 -7.75 -8.71 -14.07
#